data_AF-A0A2U8DYT7-F1
#
_entry.id   AF-A0A2U8DYT7-F1
#
_cell.length_a   1.000
_cell.length_b   1.000
_cell.length_c   1.000
_cell.angle_alpha   90.00
_cell.angle_beta   90.00
_cell.angle_gamma   90.00
#
_symmetry.space_group_name_H-M   'P 1'
#
loop_
_entity.id
_entity.type
_entity.pdbx_description
1 polymer ?
#
loop_
_entity_poly.entity_id
_entity_poly.type
_entity_poly.pdbx_seq_one_letter_code
_entity_poly.pdbx_strand_id
1 'polypeptide(L)'
;MAGSGTARIGLNKLSSAQPVAVPGTSWTNTALVIDGSVGLLPNTASYGNTMAIGSLAGSSASAKLLGGSNGLVTYEIGGKNLDTSYAGSIETNAALTKVGTGMLTLTNAHTYTGATTISAGALHVTGQLAGASAVSVSTSAAFGGSGTVAGNVTYADGATLLSTAVASGSLLGMDVAGSVTLGSTLDISPVVPEGGLLVSAPTRCSAPPAASPARRRFPGFTRARACRLFSARTPTP
;
A
#
# COMPACT_ATOMS: atom_id res chain seq x y z
N MET A 1 29.66 -1.82 -7.30
CA MET A 1 29.48 -0.35 -7.42
C MET A 1 27.99 -0.06 -7.38
N ALA A 2 27.46 0.39 -6.24
CA ALA A 2 26.07 0.82 -6.14
C ALA A 2 25.97 2.26 -6.69
N GLY A 3 25.76 2.39 -8.00
CA GLY A 3 25.62 3.69 -8.65
C GLY A 3 24.28 4.32 -8.30
N SER A 4 24.29 5.48 -7.63
CA SER A 4 23.12 6.34 -7.50
C SER A 4 23.00 7.22 -8.74
N GLY A 5 21.96 7.01 -9.56
CA GLY A 5 21.74 7.82 -10.75
C GLY A 5 20.35 7.59 -11.35
N THR A 6 19.84 8.57 -12.08
CA THR A 6 18.65 8.43 -12.93
C THR A 6 19.11 8.05 -14.33
N ALA A 7 18.95 6.78 -14.70
CA ALA A 7 19.18 6.34 -16.08
C ALA A 7 17.95 6.71 -16.91
N ARG A 8 18.04 7.77 -17.72
CA ARG A 8 17.02 8.10 -18.73
C ARG A 8 17.39 7.38 -20.02
N ILE A 9 16.65 6.31 -20.36
CA ILE A 9 16.83 5.58 -21.61
C ILE A 9 15.80 6.10 -22.62
N GLY A 10 16.25 6.90 -23.60
CA GLY A 10 15.39 7.34 -24.70
C GLY A 10 15.17 6.20 -25.70
N LEU A 11 13.96 5.65 -25.73
CA LEU A 11 13.59 4.55 -26.63
C LEU A 11 12.74 5.09 -27.79
N ASN A 12 13.35 5.46 -28.92
CA ASN A 12 12.60 5.98 -30.08
C ASN A 12 12.22 4.88 -31.10
N LYS A 13 12.96 3.76 -31.16
CA LYS A 13 12.67 2.63 -32.05
C LYS A 13 13.24 1.34 -31.49
N LEU A 14 12.61 0.78 -30.47
CA LEU A 14 12.84 -0.61 -30.12
C LEU A 14 11.75 -1.47 -30.73
N SER A 15 12.12 -2.30 -31.70
CA SER A 15 11.30 -3.46 -32.04
C SER A 15 11.43 -4.50 -30.92
N SER A 16 10.56 -5.51 -30.91
CA SER A 16 10.58 -6.63 -29.96
C SER A 16 11.87 -7.46 -29.96
N ALA A 17 12.84 -7.15 -30.82
CA ALA A 17 14.06 -7.92 -31.04
C ALA A 17 15.35 -7.27 -30.48
N GLN A 18 15.31 -6.07 -29.90
CA GLN A 18 16.50 -5.43 -29.32
C GLN A 18 16.31 -5.14 -27.82
N PRO A 19 16.54 -6.12 -26.93
CA PRO A 19 16.48 -5.86 -25.49
C PRO A 19 17.58 -4.87 -25.09
N VAL A 20 17.24 -3.80 -24.36
CA VAL A 20 18.25 -2.99 -23.66
C VAL A 20 18.66 -3.75 -22.40
N ALA A 21 19.81 -4.40 -22.43
CA ALA A 21 20.37 -5.03 -21.25
C ALA A 21 21.00 -3.97 -20.34
N VAL A 22 20.44 -3.78 -19.15
CA VAL A 22 21.08 -3.00 -18.08
C VAL A 22 21.69 -4.00 -17.10
N PRO A 23 23.01 -4.22 -17.12
CA PRO A 23 23.63 -5.22 -16.26
C PRO A 23 23.58 -4.80 -14.79
N GLY A 24 23.32 -5.78 -13.91
CA GLY A 24 23.30 -5.60 -12.45
C GLY A 24 21.98 -6.02 -11.81
N THR A 25 22.06 -6.71 -10.68
CA THR A 25 20.91 -7.25 -9.93
C THR A 25 20.43 -6.35 -8.78
N SER A 26 21.16 -5.26 -8.49
CA SER A 26 20.87 -4.37 -7.36
C SER A 26 20.74 -2.92 -7.82
N TRP A 27 19.51 -2.46 -7.90
CA TRP A 27 19.08 -1.10 -8.22
C TRP A 27 18.54 -0.39 -6.96
N THR A 28 19.01 -0.78 -5.78
CA THR A 28 18.59 -0.35 -4.43
C THR A 28 18.55 1.17 -4.22
N ASN A 29 19.34 1.95 -4.95
CA ASN A 29 19.33 3.42 -4.87
C ASN A 29 18.81 4.12 -6.14
N THR A 30 18.21 3.36 -7.04
CA THR A 30 17.61 3.91 -8.27
C THR A 30 16.12 4.17 -8.06
N ALA A 31 15.61 5.20 -8.72
CA ALA A 31 14.18 5.37 -8.93
C ALA A 31 13.84 4.81 -10.31
N LEU A 32 13.04 3.74 -10.33
CA LEU A 32 12.51 3.14 -11.54
C LEU A 32 11.11 3.68 -11.78
N VAL A 33 10.95 4.47 -12.83
CA VAL A 33 9.65 4.99 -13.29
C VAL A 33 9.33 4.31 -14.61
N ILE A 34 8.18 3.64 -14.68
CA ILE A 34 7.73 2.94 -15.89
C ILE A 34 6.38 3.49 -16.30
N ASP A 35 6.37 4.21 -17.42
CA ASP A 35 5.18 4.80 -18.02
C ASP A 35 5.07 4.39 -19.49
N GLY A 36 3.88 4.59 -20.06
CA GLY A 36 3.53 4.09 -21.38
C GLY A 36 3.47 2.56 -21.45
N SER A 37 3.54 2.03 -22.68
CA SER A 37 3.47 0.59 -22.96
C SER A 37 4.85 -0.06 -22.91
N VAL A 38 5.55 0.07 -21.78
CA VAL A 38 6.89 -0.50 -21.57
C VAL A 38 6.80 -1.80 -20.76
N GLY A 39 7.38 -2.87 -21.29
CA GLY A 39 7.57 -4.13 -20.57
C GLY A 39 9.04 -4.33 -20.20
N LEU A 40 9.31 -4.57 -18.92
CA LEU A 40 10.64 -4.94 -18.44
C LEU A 40 10.68 -6.42 -18.14
N LEU A 41 11.60 -7.13 -18.80
CA LEU A 41 11.87 -8.54 -18.57
C LEU A 41 13.24 -8.69 -17.93
N PRO A 42 13.37 -9.41 -16.81
CA PRO A 42 14.65 -9.75 -16.24
C PRO A 42 15.37 -10.73 -17.15
N ASN A 43 16.61 -10.40 -17.53
CA ASN A 43 17.49 -11.29 -18.28
C ASN A 43 18.16 -12.33 -17.35
N THR A 44 17.35 -13.08 -16.60
CA THR A 44 17.87 -14.08 -15.64
C THR A 44 17.28 -15.45 -15.95
N ALA A 45 18.14 -16.36 -16.39
CA ALA A 45 17.82 -17.75 -16.71
C ALA A 45 17.80 -18.70 -15.49
N SER A 46 17.82 -18.19 -14.24
CA SER A 46 17.97 -19.02 -13.04
C SER A 46 16.96 -18.69 -11.93
N TYR A 47 16.57 -19.72 -11.19
CA TYR A 47 15.67 -19.67 -10.03
C TYR A 47 16.26 -18.84 -8.87
N GLY A 48 15.43 -18.01 -8.22
CA GLY A 48 15.78 -17.40 -6.93
C GLY A 48 16.58 -16.10 -7.00
N ASN A 49 16.54 -15.39 -8.14
CA ASN A 49 17.19 -14.08 -8.25
C ASN A 49 16.33 -13.00 -7.58
N THR A 50 16.94 -12.21 -6.69
CA THR A 50 16.34 -11.00 -6.14
C THR A 50 16.82 -9.78 -6.93
N MET A 51 15.87 -9.01 -7.45
CA MET A 51 16.09 -7.72 -8.08
C MET A 51 15.67 -6.62 -7.11
N ALA A 52 16.65 -5.98 -6.49
CA ALA A 52 16.38 -4.89 -5.58
C ALA A 52 16.17 -3.59 -6.36
N ILE A 53 15.06 -2.89 -6.14
CA ILE A 53 14.68 -1.62 -6.77
C ILE A 53 14.49 -0.59 -5.65
N GLY A 54 15.18 0.54 -5.75
CA GLY A 54 15.11 1.58 -4.75
C GLY A 54 13.71 2.17 -4.58
N SER A 55 13.09 2.60 -5.66
CA SER A 55 11.67 2.98 -5.67
C SER A 55 11.04 2.65 -7.01
N LEU A 56 9.82 2.10 -7.01
CA LEU A 56 9.06 1.79 -8.23
C LEU A 56 7.87 2.72 -8.33
N ALA A 57 7.76 3.46 -9.43
CA ALA A 57 6.62 4.31 -9.73
C ALA A 57 6.17 4.14 -11.19
N GLY A 58 4.94 4.52 -11.49
CA GLY A 58 4.40 4.52 -12.84
C GLY A 58 2.90 4.78 -12.83
N SER A 59 2.43 5.61 -13.75
CA SER A 59 1.03 6.00 -13.89
C SER A 59 0.30 5.24 -15.00
N SER A 60 1.04 4.55 -15.88
CA SER A 60 0.46 3.83 -17.01
C SER A 60 0.04 2.40 -16.66
N ALA A 61 -1.22 2.07 -16.94
CA ALA A 61 -1.75 0.71 -16.81
C ALA A 61 -1.13 -0.30 -17.77
N SER A 62 -0.51 0.17 -18.86
CA SER A 62 0.13 -0.67 -19.88
C SER A 62 1.58 -1.02 -19.54
N ALA A 63 2.15 -0.42 -18.49
CA ALA A 63 3.48 -0.73 -18.01
C ALA A 63 3.49 -2.14 -17.38
N LYS A 64 4.54 -2.92 -17.65
CA LYS A 64 4.66 -4.29 -17.13
C LYS A 64 6.04 -4.53 -16.52
N LEU A 65 6.08 -5.04 -15.29
CA LEU A 65 7.25 -5.78 -14.76
C LEU A 65 6.94 -7.27 -14.88
N LEU A 66 7.71 -7.97 -15.69
CA LEU A 66 7.51 -9.40 -15.96
C LEU A 66 8.48 -10.22 -15.13
N GLY A 67 8.04 -11.34 -14.56
CA GLY A 67 8.92 -12.32 -13.94
C GLY A 67 9.81 -13.08 -14.93
N GLY A 68 10.65 -13.98 -14.40
CA GLY A 68 11.56 -14.78 -15.21
C GLY A 68 10.87 -15.89 -16.00
N SER A 69 11.33 -16.19 -17.22
CA SER A 69 10.73 -17.26 -18.05
C SER A 69 10.93 -18.67 -17.51
N ASN A 70 12.04 -18.93 -16.80
CA ASN A 70 12.41 -20.26 -16.31
C ASN A 70 12.44 -20.36 -14.78
N GLY A 71 12.26 -19.26 -14.04
CA GLY A 71 12.43 -19.24 -12.60
C GLY A 71 11.79 -18.01 -11.96
N LEU A 72 11.50 -18.14 -10.67
CA LEU A 72 10.93 -17.05 -9.89
C LEU A 72 11.94 -15.92 -9.71
N VAL A 73 11.52 -14.70 -10.03
CA VAL A 73 12.27 -13.46 -9.78
C VAL A 73 11.59 -12.70 -8.64
N THR A 74 12.34 -12.37 -7.60
CA THR A 74 11.82 -11.59 -6.47
C THR A 74 12.17 -10.12 -6.67
N TYR A 75 11.16 -9.26 -6.83
CA TYR A 75 11.35 -7.82 -6.81
C TYR A 75 11.37 -7.32 -5.37
N GLU A 76 12.53 -6.87 -4.91
CA GLU A 76 12.66 -6.24 -3.60
C GLU A 76 12.56 -4.72 -3.77
N ILE A 77 11.44 -4.11 -3.39
CA ILE A 77 11.12 -2.71 -3.69
C ILE A 77 11.13 -1.87 -2.43
N GLY A 78 11.72 -0.68 -2.50
CA GLY A 78 11.59 0.36 -1.47
C GLY A 78 12.89 0.74 -0.76
N GLY A 79 14.05 0.37 -1.31
CA GLY A 79 15.36 0.75 -0.77
C GLY A 79 15.60 2.27 -0.63
N LYS A 80 14.82 3.12 -1.30
CA LYS A 80 14.88 4.60 -1.15
C LYS A 80 13.95 5.18 -0.10
N ASN A 81 13.10 4.37 0.55
CA ASN A 81 12.18 4.81 1.58
C ASN A 81 11.19 5.90 1.12
N LEU A 82 10.83 5.91 -0.18
CA LEU A 82 9.90 6.88 -0.75
C LEU A 82 8.50 6.26 -0.87
N ASP A 83 7.48 7.10 -0.72
CA ASP A 83 6.12 6.74 -1.07
C ASP A 83 5.97 6.79 -2.59
N THR A 84 5.52 5.68 -3.19
CA THR A 84 5.37 5.57 -4.64
C THR A 84 4.10 4.85 -5.03
N SER A 85 3.57 5.19 -6.19
CA SER A 85 2.40 4.53 -6.79
C SER A 85 2.80 3.90 -8.12
N TYR A 86 2.37 2.66 -8.33
CA TYR A 86 2.57 1.90 -9.55
C TYR A 86 1.23 1.38 -10.08
N ALA A 87 0.84 1.93 -11.24
CA ALA A 87 -0.39 1.60 -11.94
C ALA A 87 -0.21 0.54 -13.03
N GLY A 88 1.03 0.13 -13.33
CA GLY A 88 1.27 -0.99 -14.22
C GLY A 88 1.00 -2.33 -13.54
N SER A 89 1.26 -3.43 -14.25
CA SER A 89 1.10 -4.78 -13.74
C SER A 89 2.45 -5.44 -13.42
N ILE A 90 2.45 -6.28 -12.40
CA ILE A 90 3.55 -7.23 -12.13
C ILE A 90 2.99 -8.59 -12.47
N GLU A 91 3.61 -9.31 -13.39
CA GLU A 91 3.02 -10.52 -14.00
C GLU A 91 4.00 -11.70 -13.98
N THR A 92 3.48 -12.87 -14.38
CA THR A 92 4.21 -14.13 -14.58
C THR A 92 4.93 -14.64 -13.32
N ASN A 93 6.16 -15.12 -13.43
CA ASN A 93 6.89 -15.79 -12.35
C ASN A 93 7.67 -14.76 -11.53
N ALA A 94 6.96 -13.79 -10.97
CA ALA A 94 7.51 -12.79 -10.07
C ALA A 94 7.03 -13.00 -8.63
N ALA A 95 7.85 -12.61 -7.66
CA ALA A 95 7.49 -12.43 -6.26
C ALA A 95 7.77 -10.99 -5.86
N LEU A 96 7.09 -10.50 -4.82
CA LEU A 96 7.24 -9.13 -4.36
C LEU A 96 7.71 -9.12 -2.90
N THR A 97 8.84 -8.48 -2.64
CA THR A 97 9.29 -8.16 -1.28
C THR A 97 9.29 -6.65 -1.10
N LYS A 98 8.46 -6.14 -0.20
CA LYS A 98 8.43 -4.71 0.14
C LYS A 98 9.37 -4.45 1.32
N VAL A 99 10.34 -3.57 1.11
CA VAL A 99 11.34 -3.13 2.09
C VAL A 99 11.32 -1.61 2.23
N GLY A 100 12.05 -1.10 3.21
CA GLY A 100 12.12 0.33 3.50
C GLY A 100 10.84 0.91 4.10
N THR A 101 10.92 2.14 4.59
CA THR A 101 9.85 2.75 5.41
C THR A 101 8.72 3.37 4.60
N GLY A 102 8.92 3.61 3.30
CA GLY A 102 7.91 4.22 2.43
C GLY A 102 6.73 3.29 2.13
N MET A 103 5.68 3.87 1.55
CA MET A 103 4.46 3.21 1.11
C MET A 103 4.50 2.92 -0.39
N LEU A 104 4.30 1.67 -0.79
CA LEU A 104 4.10 1.29 -2.20
C LEU A 104 2.60 1.08 -2.44
N THR A 105 2.02 1.86 -3.36
CA THR A 105 0.63 1.72 -3.77
C THR A 105 0.52 1.00 -5.10
N LEU A 106 -0.26 -0.08 -5.14
CA LEU A 106 -0.52 -0.91 -6.30
C LEU A 106 -1.98 -0.75 -6.73
N THR A 107 -2.20 -0.14 -7.90
CA THR A 107 -3.54 0.30 -8.31
C THR A 107 -4.20 -0.57 -9.39
N ASN A 108 -3.44 -1.49 -10.00
CA ASN A 108 -3.93 -2.34 -11.08
C ASN A 108 -3.93 -3.82 -10.69
N ALA A 109 -4.28 -4.71 -11.62
CA ALA A 109 -4.21 -6.14 -11.42
C ALA A 109 -2.77 -6.65 -11.59
N HIS A 110 -2.26 -7.27 -10.54
CA HIS A 110 -0.97 -7.94 -10.50
C HIS A 110 -1.20 -9.45 -10.51
N THR A 111 -0.71 -10.13 -11.55
CA THR A 111 -0.94 -11.55 -11.83
C THR A 111 0.27 -12.43 -11.55
N TYR A 112 1.26 -11.90 -10.82
CA TYR A 112 2.45 -12.65 -10.45
C TYR A 112 2.14 -13.82 -9.53
N THR A 113 2.83 -14.95 -9.70
CA THR A 113 2.51 -16.22 -9.02
C THR A 113 3.37 -16.49 -7.78
N GLY A 114 4.34 -15.63 -7.48
CA GLY A 114 5.17 -15.72 -6.28
C GLY A 114 4.53 -15.06 -5.07
N ALA A 115 5.03 -15.39 -3.88
CA ALA A 115 4.56 -14.81 -2.62
C ALA A 115 4.85 -13.31 -2.53
N THR A 116 4.03 -12.62 -1.74
CA THR A 116 4.23 -11.22 -1.36
C THR A 116 4.71 -11.17 0.08
N THR A 117 5.87 -10.58 0.31
CA THR A 117 6.43 -10.41 1.65
C THR A 117 6.58 -8.93 1.94
N ILE A 118 5.88 -8.42 2.95
CA ILE A 118 6.05 -7.06 3.43
C ILE A 118 6.98 -7.13 4.63
N SER A 119 8.26 -6.84 4.41
CA SER A 119 9.29 -6.86 5.45
C SER A 119 9.33 -5.56 6.24
N ALA A 120 9.08 -4.42 5.59
CA ALA A 120 9.04 -3.11 6.22
C ALA A 120 8.19 -2.09 5.44
N GLY A 121 7.75 -1.04 6.15
CA GLY A 121 6.96 0.04 5.59
C GLY A 121 5.53 -0.40 5.27
N ALA A 122 4.94 0.19 4.22
CA ALA A 122 3.55 -0.07 3.84
C ALA A 122 3.41 -0.59 2.41
N LEU A 123 2.53 -1.57 2.21
CA LEU A 123 2.02 -1.97 0.90
C LEU A 123 0.51 -1.74 0.86
N HIS A 124 0.07 -0.82 -0.01
CA HIS A 124 -1.33 -0.46 -0.18
C HIS A 124 -1.86 -0.93 -1.53
N VAL A 125 -2.93 -1.72 -1.52
CA VAL A 125 -3.50 -2.29 -2.73
C VAL A 125 -4.90 -1.74 -2.94
N THR A 126 -5.09 -1.02 -4.04
CA THR A 126 -6.42 -0.60 -4.51
C THR A 126 -6.86 -1.38 -5.74
N GLY A 127 -5.91 -2.01 -6.46
CA GLY A 127 -6.18 -2.95 -7.54
C GLY A 127 -6.38 -4.38 -7.06
N GLN A 128 -5.66 -5.33 -7.66
CA GLN A 128 -5.84 -6.76 -7.37
C GLN A 128 -4.49 -7.48 -7.26
N LEU A 129 -4.30 -8.31 -6.23
CA LEU A 129 -3.28 -9.37 -6.22
C LEU A 129 -3.98 -10.65 -6.67
N ALA A 130 -4.03 -10.83 -8.00
CA ALA A 130 -4.76 -11.91 -8.66
C ALA A 130 -3.99 -13.25 -8.64
N GLY A 131 -2.67 -13.21 -8.44
CA GLY A 131 -1.91 -14.41 -8.12
C GLY A 131 -2.41 -15.00 -6.81
N ALA A 132 -2.75 -16.29 -6.79
CA ALA A 132 -3.23 -17.01 -5.60
C ALA A 132 -2.12 -17.22 -4.54
N SER A 133 -1.14 -16.34 -4.49
CA SER A 133 0.06 -16.44 -3.68
C SER A 133 -0.17 -15.88 -2.28
N ALA A 134 0.50 -16.47 -1.30
CA ALA A 134 0.41 -16.00 0.08
C ALA A 134 1.03 -14.59 0.22
N VAL A 135 0.36 -13.75 1.02
CA VAL A 135 0.83 -12.46 1.50
C VAL A 135 1.25 -12.61 2.96
N SER A 136 2.49 -12.25 3.27
CA SER A 136 3.03 -12.26 4.64
C SER A 136 3.43 -10.85 5.05
N VAL A 137 2.95 -10.40 6.21
CA VAL A 137 3.20 -9.07 6.76
C VAL A 137 4.03 -9.24 8.02
N SER A 138 5.25 -8.71 8.01
CA SER A 138 6.17 -8.79 9.15
C SER A 138 5.75 -7.84 10.28
N THR A 139 6.35 -8.01 11.46
CA THR A 139 6.14 -7.10 12.59
C THR A 139 6.48 -5.66 12.20
N SER A 140 5.64 -4.70 12.60
CA SER A 140 5.76 -3.28 12.26
C SER A 140 5.69 -2.95 10.76
N ALA A 141 5.37 -3.92 9.91
CA ALA A 141 5.00 -3.68 8.53
C ALA A 141 3.49 -3.50 8.40
N ALA A 142 3.08 -2.79 7.35
CA ALA A 142 1.70 -2.46 7.11
C ALA A 142 1.23 -2.99 5.75
N PHE A 143 0.05 -3.61 5.74
CA PHE A 143 -0.58 -4.11 4.52
C PHE A 143 -2.07 -3.90 4.56
N GLY A 144 -2.63 -3.43 3.44
CA GLY A 144 -4.07 -3.27 3.32
C GLY A 144 -4.49 -2.44 2.11
N GLY A 145 -5.72 -1.93 2.14
CA GLY A 145 -6.30 -1.11 1.08
C GLY A 145 -7.75 -1.47 0.78
N SER A 146 -8.18 -1.16 -0.45
CA SER A 146 -9.56 -1.39 -0.92
C SER A 146 -9.65 -2.40 -2.06
N GLY A 147 -8.53 -3.04 -2.40
CA GLY A 147 -8.43 -4.02 -3.48
C GLY A 147 -8.76 -5.45 -3.04
N THR A 148 -8.49 -6.40 -3.95
CA THR A 148 -8.74 -7.83 -3.73
C THR A 148 -7.42 -8.64 -3.67
N VAL A 149 -7.36 -9.66 -2.82
CA VAL A 149 -6.25 -10.65 -2.77
C VAL A 149 -6.82 -12.05 -2.95
N ALA A 150 -6.28 -12.79 -3.92
CA ALA A 150 -6.70 -14.16 -4.19
C ALA A 150 -6.13 -15.18 -3.20
N GLY A 151 -4.91 -14.96 -2.70
CA GLY A 151 -4.22 -15.86 -1.77
C GLY A 151 -4.54 -15.61 -0.29
N ASN A 152 -3.88 -16.39 0.57
CA ASN A 152 -3.95 -16.21 2.02
C ASN A 152 -3.20 -14.95 2.46
N VAL A 153 -3.66 -14.28 3.52
CA VAL A 153 -2.97 -13.14 4.12
C VAL A 153 -2.62 -13.47 5.56
N THR A 154 -1.35 -13.35 5.93
CA THR A 154 -0.87 -13.60 7.30
C THR A 154 -0.22 -12.34 7.85
N TYR A 155 -0.77 -11.83 8.95
CA TYR A 155 -0.20 -10.73 9.71
C TYR A 155 0.58 -11.29 10.89
N ALA A 156 1.86 -10.92 11.01
CA ALA A 156 2.65 -11.21 12.20
C ALA A 156 2.17 -10.40 13.42
N ASP A 157 2.65 -10.75 14.60
CA ASP A 157 2.39 -9.99 15.82
C ASP A 157 2.94 -8.56 15.69
N GLY A 158 2.12 -7.56 16.01
CA GLY A 158 2.47 -6.15 15.88
C GLY A 158 2.52 -5.64 14.44
N ALA A 159 1.91 -6.34 13.49
CA ALA A 159 1.68 -5.82 12.14
C ALA A 159 0.50 -4.85 12.09
N THR A 160 0.44 -4.03 11.05
CA THR A 160 -0.62 -3.04 10.87
C THR A 160 -1.50 -3.39 9.66
N LEU A 161 -2.81 -3.47 9.88
CA LEU A 161 -3.82 -3.49 8.83
C LEU A 161 -4.07 -2.07 8.33
N LEU A 162 -3.87 -1.84 7.03
CA LEU A 162 -4.25 -0.57 6.40
C LEU A 162 -5.69 -0.65 5.90
N SER A 163 -6.57 0.20 6.42
CA SER A 163 -7.95 0.32 5.91
C SER A 163 -8.10 1.61 5.10
N THR A 164 -8.84 1.59 4.00
CA THR A 164 -9.15 2.82 3.26
C THR A 164 -10.32 3.53 3.92
N ALA A 165 -10.08 4.71 4.50
CA ALA A 165 -11.15 5.53 5.05
C ALA A 165 -11.94 6.21 3.92
N VAL A 166 -13.27 6.12 3.97
CA VAL A 166 -14.16 6.85 3.07
C VAL A 166 -14.85 8.00 3.80
N ALA A 167 -15.25 9.04 3.06
CA ALA A 167 -15.82 10.30 3.58
C ALA A 167 -17.01 10.12 4.55
N SER A 168 -17.65 8.96 4.54
CA SER A 168 -18.78 8.60 5.42
C SER A 168 -18.35 8.01 6.78
N GLY A 169 -17.07 8.07 7.15
CA GLY A 169 -16.56 7.50 8.41
C GLY A 169 -16.53 5.96 8.43
N SER A 170 -16.69 5.32 7.28
CA SER A 170 -16.53 3.87 7.13
C SER A 170 -15.08 3.53 6.77
N LEU A 171 -14.63 2.39 7.27
CA LEU A 171 -13.35 1.80 6.92
C LEU A 171 -13.62 0.68 5.91
N LEU A 172 -13.15 0.85 4.68
CA LEU A 172 -13.12 -0.22 3.70
C LEU A 172 -11.84 -1.05 3.92
N GLY A 173 -12.01 -2.36 4.07
CA GLY A 173 -10.92 -3.30 4.11
C GLY A 173 -10.66 -3.91 2.72
N MET A 174 -9.64 -4.76 2.68
CA MET A 174 -9.39 -5.60 1.52
C MET A 174 -10.36 -6.77 1.47
N ASP A 175 -10.72 -7.17 0.24
CA ASP A 175 -11.40 -8.44 0.01
C ASP A 175 -10.35 -9.55 -0.13
N VAL A 176 -10.38 -10.54 0.75
CA VAL A 176 -9.43 -11.66 0.75
C VAL A 176 -10.21 -12.94 0.49
N ALA A 177 -9.96 -13.56 -0.66
CA ALA A 177 -10.61 -14.81 -1.04
C ALA A 177 -10.05 -16.01 -0.23
N GLY A 178 -8.79 -15.93 0.17
CA GLY A 178 -8.14 -16.91 1.04
C GLY A 178 -8.44 -16.72 2.52
N SER A 179 -7.70 -17.44 3.38
CA SER A 179 -7.78 -17.21 4.83
C SER A 179 -6.98 -15.97 5.24
N VAL A 180 -7.49 -15.24 6.24
CA VAL A 180 -6.75 -14.19 6.94
C VAL A 180 -6.32 -14.72 8.30
N THR A 181 -5.02 -14.76 8.55
CA THR A 181 -4.43 -15.15 9.85
C THR A 181 -3.84 -13.92 10.50
N LEU A 182 -4.19 -13.67 11.77
CA LEU A 182 -3.74 -12.53 12.54
C LEU A 182 -2.79 -12.99 13.65
N GLY A 183 -1.78 -12.17 13.94
CA GLY A 183 -0.94 -12.30 15.13
C GLY A 183 -1.72 -12.01 16.42
N SER A 184 -1.03 -12.02 17.55
CA SER A 184 -1.67 -11.77 18.86
C SER A 184 -2.12 -10.31 19.01
N THR A 185 -1.39 -9.40 18.37
CA THR A 185 -1.68 -7.97 18.30
C THR A 185 -1.72 -7.52 16.84
N LEU A 186 -2.75 -6.75 16.49
CA LEU A 186 -2.95 -6.15 15.18
C LEU A 186 -3.33 -4.69 15.38
N ASP A 187 -2.54 -3.78 14.81
CA ASP A 187 -2.91 -2.37 14.73
C ASP A 187 -3.74 -2.11 13.47
N ILE A 188 -4.69 -1.18 13.55
CA ILE A 188 -5.48 -0.74 12.39
C ILE A 188 -5.19 0.74 12.15
N SER A 189 -4.63 1.04 10.98
CA SER A 189 -4.31 2.40 10.57
C SER A 189 -5.10 2.78 9.32
N PRO A 190 -5.99 3.77 9.38
CA PRO A 190 -6.69 4.22 8.20
C PRO A 190 -5.76 5.01 7.27
N VAL A 191 -5.66 4.57 6.01
CA VAL A 191 -5.08 5.33 4.91
C VAL A 191 -6.17 6.20 4.33
N VAL A 192 -5.89 7.50 4.22
CA VAL A 192 -6.80 8.42 3.56
C VAL A 192 -6.34 8.65 2.13
N PRO A 193 -7.20 8.41 1.13
CA PRO A 193 -6.91 8.88 -0.22
C PRO A 193 -6.78 10.41 -0.21
N GLU A 194 -5.92 10.95 -1.08
CA GLU A 194 -5.61 12.39 -1.10
C GLU A 194 -6.89 13.23 -1.04
N GLY A 195 -7.04 14.02 0.04
CA GLY A 195 -8.18 14.91 0.27
C GLY A 195 -9.14 14.54 1.41
N GLY A 196 -9.00 13.38 2.05
CA GLY A 196 -9.80 13.08 3.24
C GLY A 196 -9.12 13.49 4.55
N LEU A 197 -9.92 13.94 5.54
CA LEU A 197 -9.46 14.30 6.87
C LEU A 197 -9.80 13.17 7.85
N LEU A 198 -8.80 12.56 8.49
CA LEU A 198 -9.05 11.77 9.70
C LEU A 198 -9.34 12.75 10.83
N VAL A 199 -10.60 13.00 11.12
CA VAL A 199 -10.96 13.73 12.34
C VAL A 199 -10.73 12.81 13.52
N SER A 200 -9.50 12.76 14.03
CA SER A 200 -9.20 12.26 15.38
C SER A 200 -9.48 13.39 16.39
N ALA A 201 -10.72 13.90 16.41
CA ALA A 201 -11.11 14.74 17.53
C ALA A 201 -11.22 13.83 18.76
N PRO A 202 -10.47 14.06 19.84
CA PRO A 202 -10.77 13.39 21.10
C PRO A 202 -12.17 13.84 21.50
N THR A 203 -13.16 12.97 21.38
CA THR A 203 -14.48 13.14 21.99
C THR A 203 -14.30 13.07 23.51
N ARG A 204 -13.70 14.12 24.10
CA ARG A 204 -13.89 14.39 25.52
C ARG A 204 -15.34 14.82 25.66
N CYS A 205 -16.24 13.87 25.86
CA CYS A 205 -17.48 14.12 26.55
C CYS A 205 -17.12 14.49 27.99
N SER A 206 -16.72 15.74 28.25
CA SER A 206 -16.69 16.22 29.63
C SER A 206 -18.13 16.27 30.10
N ALA A 207 -18.46 15.46 31.11
CA ALA A 207 -19.71 15.61 31.82
C ALA A 207 -19.87 17.09 32.22
N PRO A 208 -21.04 17.72 32.03
CA PRO A 208 -21.24 19.08 32.50
C PRO A 208 -20.95 19.12 34.01
N PRO A 209 -20.35 20.21 34.53
CA PRO A 209 -20.08 20.33 35.96
C PRO A 209 -21.38 20.09 36.74
N ALA A 210 -21.29 19.26 37.77
CA ALA A 210 -22.43 18.91 38.62
C ALA A 210 -23.12 20.20 39.09
N ALA A 211 -24.38 20.37 38.71
CA ALA A 211 -25.18 21.48 39.20
C ALA A 211 -25.31 21.36 40.73
N SER A 212 -24.94 22.41 41.46
CA SER A 212 -25.26 22.56 42.88
C SER A 212 -26.74 22.27 43.14
N PRO A 213 -27.09 21.61 44.25
CA PRO A 213 -28.46 21.13 44.48
C PRO A 213 -29.37 22.30 44.89
N ALA A 214 -29.95 22.99 43.92
CA ALA A 214 -31.08 23.87 44.17
C ALA A 214 -32.38 23.06 44.04
N ARG A 215 -33.00 22.79 45.20
CA ARG A 215 -34.37 22.24 45.31
C ARG A 215 -35.33 22.97 44.36
N ARG A 216 -35.97 22.22 43.45
CA ARG A 216 -37.39 22.40 43.07
C ARG A 216 -37.83 21.19 42.23
N ARG A 217 -38.81 20.46 42.75
CA ARG A 217 -39.52 19.37 42.07
C ARG A 217 -40.26 19.94 40.85
N PHE A 218 -40.02 19.37 39.68
CA PHE A 218 -40.97 19.36 38.56
C PHE A 218 -40.90 17.98 37.89
N PRO A 219 -42.00 17.21 37.83
CA PRO A 219 -42.01 15.93 37.12
C PRO A 219 -42.26 16.16 35.62
N GLY A 220 -41.44 15.53 34.78
CA GLY A 220 -41.77 15.30 33.37
C GLY A 220 -41.19 16.31 32.36
N PHE A 221 -39.87 16.31 32.12
CA PHE A 221 -39.29 16.71 30.82
C PHE A 221 -37.95 15.99 30.61
N THR A 222 -37.93 15.02 29.68
CA THR A 222 -36.72 14.37 29.19
C THR A 222 -35.90 15.39 28.39
N ARG A 223 -34.77 15.86 28.95
CA ARG A 223 -33.89 16.83 28.27
C ARG A 223 -33.11 16.16 27.14
N ALA A 224 -33.38 16.58 25.90
CA ALA A 224 -32.56 16.26 24.75
C ALA A 224 -31.14 16.83 24.92
N ARG A 225 -30.13 16.00 24.65
CA ARG A 225 -28.71 16.38 24.67
C ARG A 225 -28.42 17.28 23.47
N ALA A 226 -28.21 18.57 23.67
CA ALA A 226 -27.74 19.46 22.63
C ALA A 226 -26.22 19.33 22.49
N CYS A 227 -25.77 18.58 21.48
CA CYS A 227 -24.37 18.55 21.05
C CYS A 227 -24.15 19.80 20.17
N ARG A 228 -23.41 20.80 20.64
CA ARG A 228 -23.03 21.94 19.79
C ARG A 228 -21.87 21.52 18.89
N LEU A 229 -22.14 21.42 17.60
CA LEU A 229 -21.14 21.27 16.55
C LEU A 229 -20.40 22.62 16.39
N PHE A 230 -19.12 22.69 16.77
CA PHE A 230 -18.32 23.88 16.49
C PHE A 230 -17.76 23.75 15.07
N SER A 231 -18.39 24.42 14.10
CA SER A 231 -17.88 24.52 12.73
C SER A 231 -16.70 25.48 12.71
N ALA A 232 -15.51 24.97 12.39
CA ALA A 232 -14.34 25.81 12.14
C ALA A 232 -14.53 26.53 10.79
N ARG A 233 -14.76 27.85 10.85
CA ARG A 233 -14.73 28.73 9.67
C ARG A 233 -13.34 28.66 9.02
N THR A 234 -13.28 28.28 7.76
CA THR A 234 -12.11 28.49 6.91
C THR A 234 -11.95 30.00 6.62
N PRO A 235 -10.75 30.57 6.70
CA PRO A 235 -10.50 31.89 6.13
C PRO A 235 -10.51 31.77 4.59
N THR A 236 -11.37 32.55 3.94
CA THR A 236 -11.36 32.78 2.48
C THR A 236 -10.13 33.61 2.07
N PRO A 237 -9.69 33.50 0.80
CA PRO A 237 -8.36 33.92 0.34
C PRO A 237 -8.05 35.42 0.50
#